data_AF-A0A1M3E039-F1
#
_entry.id   AF-A0A1M3E039-F1
#
_cell.length_a   1.000
_cell.length_b   1.000
_cell.length_c   1.000
_cell.angle_alpha   90.00
_cell.angle_beta   90.00
_cell.angle_gamma   90.00
#
_symmetry.space_group_name_H-M   'P 1'
#
loop_
_entity.id
_entity.type
_entity.pdbx_description
1 polymer ?
#
loop_
_entity_poly.entity_id
_entity_poly.type
_entity_poly.pdbx_seq_one_letter_code
_entity_poly.pdbx_strand_id
1 'polypeptide(L)' 'MEKNSIKEHEDFYYNEQGYKVFTEQFHLKRGYCCKSGCRHCPYGYDKKTDTCTKTTKSTLKK' A
#
# COMPACT_ATOMS: atom_id res chain seq x y z
N MET A 1 5.43 -10.71 -21.58
CA MET A 1 4.03 -10.20 -21.48
C MET A 1 3.45 -10.74 -20.18
N GLU A 2 4.09 -10.43 -19.06
CA GLU A 2 3.67 -10.98 -17.77
C GLU A 2 2.41 -10.27 -17.29
N LYS A 3 1.35 -11.08 -17.16
CA LYS A 3 0.05 -10.70 -16.62
C LYS A 3 0.25 -10.26 -15.17
N ASN A 4 0.35 -8.95 -14.95
CA ASN A 4 0.24 -8.36 -13.61
C ASN A 4 -1.24 -8.44 -13.18
N SER A 5 -1.66 -9.65 -12.82
CA SER A 5 -3.02 -9.97 -12.44
C SER A 5 -3.32 -9.29 -11.11
N ILE A 6 -3.95 -8.12 -11.16
CA ILE A 6 -4.59 -7.53 -9.98
C ILE A 6 -5.69 -8.49 -9.53
N LYS A 7 -5.63 -8.96 -8.27
CA LYS A 7 -6.62 -9.88 -7.73
C LYS A 7 -7.57 -9.13 -6.81
N GLU A 8 -8.85 -9.23 -7.14
CA GLU A 8 -9.94 -8.74 -6.30
C GLU A 8 -9.90 -9.52 -4.97
N HIS A 9 -9.96 -8.82 -3.83
CA HIS A 9 -9.71 -9.29 -2.45
C HIS A 9 -8.26 -9.33 -1.96
N GLU A 10 -7.26 -9.34 -2.85
CA GLU A 10 -5.85 -9.33 -2.43
C GLU A 10 -5.31 -7.90 -2.42
N ASP A 11 -5.53 -7.18 -3.51
CA ASP A 11 -5.04 -5.83 -3.74
C ASP A 11 -6.06 -4.74 -3.32
N PHE A 12 -7.34 -5.02 -3.47
CA PHE A 12 -8.41 -4.11 -3.08
C PHE A 12 -9.68 -4.89 -2.76
N TYR A 13 -10.53 -4.31 -1.92
CA TYR A 13 -11.86 -4.82 -1.62
C TYR A 13 -12.91 -3.72 -1.81
N TYR A 14 -14.16 -4.14 -2.03
CA TYR A 14 -15.29 -3.23 -2.05
C TYR A 14 -15.91 -3.21 -0.65
N ASN A 15 -16.09 -2.02 -0.07
CA ASN A 15 -16.84 -1.90 1.17
C ASN A 15 -18.36 -1.98 0.88
N GLU A 16 -19.17 -2.08 1.93
CA GLU A 16 -20.65 -2.17 1.82
C GLU A 16 -21.28 -0.97 1.12
N GLN A 17 -20.55 0.15 1.04
CA GLN A 17 -20.96 1.37 0.34
C GLN A 17 -20.54 1.37 -1.15
N GLY A 18 -19.90 0.31 -1.65
CA GLY A 18 -19.44 0.18 -3.03
C GLY A 18 -18.12 0.91 -3.35
N TYR A 19 -17.42 1.44 -2.35
CA TYR A 19 -16.12 2.08 -2.55
C TYR A 19 -15.00 1.06 -2.65
N LYS A 20 -14.12 1.26 -3.65
CA LYS A 20 -12.89 0.49 -3.82
C LYS A 20 -11.86 0.95 -2.77
N VAL A 21 -11.58 0.09 -1.79
CA VAL A 21 -10.57 0.32 -0.76
C VAL A 21 -9.32 -0.48 -1.11
N PHE A 22 -8.22 0.22 -1.38
CA PHE A 22 -6.93 -0.40 -1.66
C PHE A 22 -6.23 -0.83 -0.37
N THR A 23 -5.69 -2.05 -0.38
CA THR A 23 -4.94 -2.63 0.74
C THR A 23 -3.46 -2.29 0.65
N GLU A 24 -2.70 -2.60 1.72
CA GLU A 24 -1.24 -2.49 1.72
C GLU A 24 -0.60 -3.35 0.62
N GLN A 25 -1.17 -4.51 0.28
CA GLN A 25 -0.65 -5.43 -0.74
C GLN A 25 -0.59 -4.79 -2.12
N PHE A 26 -1.62 -4.04 -2.51
CA PHE A 26 -1.61 -3.31 -3.79
C PHE A 26 -0.48 -2.29 -3.86
N HIS A 27 -0.21 -1.61 -2.74
CA HIS A 27 0.87 -0.63 -2.65
C HIS A 27 2.25 -1.32 -2.68
N LEU A 28 2.37 -2.51 -2.10
CA LEU A 28 3.58 -3.34 -2.17
C LEU A 28 3.83 -3.87 -3.59
N LYS A 29 2.82 -4.41 -4.27
CA LYS A 29 2.94 -4.84 -5.69
C LYS A 29 3.30 -3.68 -6.61
N ARG A 30 2.78 -2.48 -6.32
CA ARG A 30 3.12 -1.25 -7.06
C ARG A 30 4.58 -0.86 -6.88
N GLY A 31 5.21 -1.20 -5.75
CA GLY A 31 6.63 -1.02 -5.50
C GLY A 31 7.07 0.43 -5.23
N TYR A 32 6.14 1.38 -5.12
CA TYR A 32 6.47 2.77 -4.76
C TYR A 32 5.36 3.47 -4.00
N CYS A 33 5.76 4.47 -3.20
CA CYS A 33 4.83 5.35 -2.50
C CYS A 33 4.25 6.39 -3.45
N CYS A 34 2.92 6.45 -3.56
CA CYS A 34 2.19 7.42 -4.39
C CYS A 34 2.03 8.81 -3.76
N LYS A 35 2.51 9.01 -2.52
CA LYS A 35 2.38 10.27 -1.75
C LYS A 35 0.94 10.81 -1.59
N SER A 36 -0.06 9.99 -1.87
CA SER A 36 -1.47 10.38 -1.75
C SER A 36 -1.97 10.32 -0.30
N GLY A 37 -1.19 9.79 0.64
CA GLY A 37 -1.58 9.63 2.04
C GLY A 37 -2.72 8.65 2.26
N CYS A 38 -2.57 7.47 1.69
CA CYS A 38 -3.44 6.34 1.92
C CYS A 38 -3.37 5.91 3.40
N ARG A 39 -4.50 5.59 4.02
CA ARG A 39 -4.52 5.07 5.41
C ARG A 39 -3.74 3.74 5.55
N HIS A 40 -3.79 2.92 4.50
CA HIS A 40 -3.11 1.63 4.38
C HIS A 40 -1.77 1.77 3.63
N CYS A 41 -1.02 2.84 3.90
CA CYS A 41 0.28 3.02 3.26
C CYS A 41 1.33 2.13 3.96
N PRO A 42 1.89 1.11 3.28
CA PRO A 42 2.92 0.25 3.90
C PRO A 42 4.20 1.04 4.22
N TYR A 43 4.45 2.10 3.44
CA TYR A 43 5.59 3.00 3.58
C TYR A 43 5.44 4.05 4.71
N GLY A 44 4.29 4.11 5.38
CA GLY A 44 4.05 5.06 6.46
C GLY A 44 4.23 6.51 6.00
N TYR A 45 3.63 6.85 4.86
CA TYR A 45 3.68 8.20 4.32
C TYR A 45 2.82 9.15 5.14
N ASP A 46 3.43 10.24 5.58
CA ASP A 46 2.80 11.26 6.41
C ASP A 46 2.47 12.49 5.57
N LYS A 47 1.17 12.73 5.31
CA LYS A 47 0.73 13.86 4.45
C LYS A 47 1.16 15.22 4.99
N LYS A 48 1.35 15.33 6.31
CA LYS A 48 1.70 16.60 6.96
C LYS A 48 3.14 17.02 6.70
N THR A 49 4.03 16.05 6.51
CA THR A 49 5.48 16.30 6.37
C THR A 49 6.01 15.92 5.00
N ASP A 50 5.17 15.37 4.09
CA ASP A 50 5.57 14.78 2.79
C ASP A 50 6.68 13.71 2.93
N THR A 51 6.83 13.12 4.12
CA THR A 51 7.90 12.16 4.40
C THR A 51 7.38 10.72 4.43
N CYS A 52 8.23 9.81 3.95
CA CYS A 52 8.03 8.37 3.98
C CYS A 52 8.93 7.79 5.07
N THR A 53 8.37 7.39 6.21
CA THR A 53 9.16 7.10 7.42
C THR A 53 9.30 5.61 7.73
N LYS A 54 8.53 4.72 7.09
CA LYS A 54 8.67 3.27 7.27
C LYS A 54 9.61 2.68 6.23
N THR A 55 10.90 2.78 6.47
CA THR A 55 11.86 1.76 6.03
C THR A 55 11.57 0.51 6.86
N THR A 56 11.27 -0.60 6.19
CA THR A 56 11.04 -1.91 6.78
C THR A 56 12.13 -2.25 7.81
N LYS A 57 11.80 -2.21 9.10
CA LYS A 57 12.61 -2.81 10.16
C LYS A 57 12.44 -4.33 10.09
N SER A 58 13.06 -4.97 9.10
CA SER A 58 13.08 -6.43 8.95
C SER A 58 14.50 -7.03 8.96
N THR A 59 15.52 -6.26 9.36
CA THR A 59 16.91 -6.75 9.48
C THR A 59 17.50 -6.55 10.89
N LEU A 60 16.65 -6.58 11.92
CA LEU A 60 17.14 -6.75 13.29
C LEU A 60 16.45 -7.95 13.94
N LYS A 61 16.77 -9.14 13.45
CA LYS A 61 16.84 -10.31 14.30
C LYS A 61 18.29 -10.77 14.30
N LYS A 62 19.02 -10.32 15.33
CA LYS A 62 20.27 -10.95 15.76
C LYS A 62 19.97 -12.38 16.19
#